data_AF-A0A3A4S3I6-F1
#
_entry.id   AF-A0A3A4S3I6-F1
#
_cell.length_a   1.000
_cell.length_b   1.000
_cell.length_c   1.000
_cell.angle_alpha   90.00
_cell.angle_beta   90.00
_cell.angle_gamma   90.00
#
_symmetry.space_group_name_H-M   'P 1'
#
loop_
_entity.id
_entity.type
_entity.pdbx_description
1 polymer ?
#
loop_
_entity_poly.entity_id
_entity_poly.type
_entity_poly.pdbx_seq_one_letter_code
_entity_poly.pdbx_strand_id
1 'polypeptide(L)'
;MPNKRPLHEKIQENEQEQCQVKGCFKSRHRIEAFCKNHAYQRRYWGHPEAHRIRKSDYSVESEQVREIIMRNIDHPGINLGIEFFERWMKRASQRSPHVPCPELISRLHDAGVSSVDLLIEMAAIWVLGYQDRGLVKSDLHLTYLLGSKLIRFVPYPVNLKGTVHLKCGQYIRDNIGVLLMNILKASERKEVNKTDVRIVMNRTLD
;
A
#
# COMPACT_ATOMS: atom_id res chain seq x y z
N MET A 1 -0.61 44.71 13.32
CA MET A 1 -1.00 43.33 12.96
C MET A 1 -0.98 43.22 11.44
N PRO A 2 -0.35 42.21 10.84
CA PRO A 2 -0.33 42.08 9.38
C PRO A 2 -1.76 41.91 8.85
N ASN A 3 -2.15 42.76 7.90
CA ASN A 3 -3.46 42.72 7.26
C ASN A 3 -3.60 41.36 6.54
N LYS A 4 -4.49 40.49 7.04
CA LYS A 4 -4.68 39.16 6.48
C LYS A 4 -5.47 39.28 5.17
N ARG A 5 -4.78 39.11 4.03
CA ARG A 5 -5.43 39.01 2.72
C ARG A 5 -6.57 37.97 2.73
N PRO A 6 -7.74 38.28 2.12
CA PRO A 6 -8.84 37.34 1.97
C PRO A 6 -8.44 36.01 1.32
N LEU A 7 -9.10 34.91 1.71
CA LEU A 7 -8.82 33.57 1.17
C LEU A 7 -9.12 33.47 -0.34
N HIS A 8 -10.13 34.18 -0.84
CA HIS A 8 -10.51 34.15 -2.24
C HIS A 8 -9.42 34.74 -3.14
N GLU A 9 -8.76 35.82 -2.72
CA GLU A 9 -7.62 36.41 -3.44
C GLU A 9 -6.46 35.42 -3.54
N LYS A 10 -6.12 34.73 -2.44
CA LYS A 10 -5.07 33.70 -2.44
C LYS A 10 -5.39 32.52 -3.35
N ILE A 11 -6.65 32.11 -3.42
CA ILE A 11 -7.09 31.06 -4.33
C ILE A 11 -6.92 31.54 -5.78
N GLN A 12 -7.37 32.75 -6.09
CA GLN A 12 -7.26 33.32 -7.42
C GLN A 12 -5.80 33.46 -7.87
N GLU A 13 -4.92 33.94 -7.00
CA GLU A 13 -3.46 33.99 -7.25
C GLU A 13 -2.89 32.59 -7.50
N ASN A 14 -3.18 31.60 -6.64
CA ASN A 14 -2.63 30.25 -6.80
C ASN A 14 -3.17 29.55 -8.05
N GLU A 15 -4.43 29.76 -8.44
CA GLU A 15 -5.01 29.19 -9.66
C GLU A 15 -4.44 29.79 -10.95
N GLN A 16 -3.63 30.85 -10.88
CA GLN A 16 -2.82 31.35 -12.00
C GLN A 16 -1.47 30.62 -12.12
N GLU A 17 -1.00 29.96 -11.06
CA GLU A 17 0.26 29.22 -11.08
C GLU A 17 0.12 27.84 -11.75
N GLN A 18 1.23 27.35 -12.33
CA GLN A 18 1.28 26.01 -12.91
C GLN A 18 1.39 24.91 -11.84
N CYS A 19 0.80 23.75 -12.15
CA CYS A 19 0.88 22.54 -11.33
C CYS A 19 2.34 22.12 -11.09
N GLN A 20 2.67 21.74 -9.85
CA GLN A 20 4.04 21.36 -9.48
C GLN A 20 4.51 19.98 -10.00
N VAL A 21 3.61 19.17 -10.57
CA VAL A 21 4.00 17.88 -11.18
C VAL A 21 4.79 18.13 -12.47
N LYS A 22 5.99 17.56 -12.58
CA LYS A 22 6.88 17.69 -13.74
C LYS A 22 6.14 17.32 -15.04
N GLY A 23 6.21 18.21 -16.03
CA GLY A 23 5.55 18.00 -17.34
C GLY A 23 4.04 18.29 -17.35
N CYS A 24 3.45 18.79 -16.26
CA CYS A 24 2.04 19.19 -16.23
C CYS A 24 1.87 20.69 -16.45
N PHE A 25 1.25 21.07 -17.58
CA PHE A 25 1.00 22.48 -17.93
C PHE A 25 -0.36 23.02 -17.45
N LYS A 26 -1.10 22.25 -16.65
CA LYS A 26 -2.40 22.68 -16.11
C LYS A 26 -2.21 23.62 -14.92
N SER A 27 -3.12 24.58 -14.77
CA SER A 27 -3.17 25.44 -13.60
C SER A 27 -3.45 24.67 -12.31
N ARG A 28 -2.97 25.19 -11.19
CA ARG A 28 -3.28 24.67 -9.85
C ARG A 28 -4.77 24.82 -9.52
N HIS A 29 -5.21 24.15 -8.46
CA HIS A 29 -6.61 24.14 -8.05
C HIS A 29 -6.76 24.55 -6.58
N ARG A 30 -7.59 25.56 -6.31
CA ARG A 30 -7.83 26.11 -4.98
C ARG A 30 -6.52 26.53 -4.30
N ILE A 31 -6.27 25.98 -3.11
CA ILE A 31 -5.05 26.21 -2.32
C ILE A 31 -3.99 25.12 -2.51
N GLU A 32 -4.26 24.13 -3.38
CA GLU A 32 -3.35 23.01 -3.59
C GLU A 32 -2.22 23.44 -4.53
N ALA A 33 -1.04 22.85 -4.34
CA ALA A 33 0.11 23.03 -5.23
C ALA A 33 -0.04 22.30 -6.59
N PHE A 34 -1.19 21.69 -6.83
CA PHE A 34 -1.44 20.76 -7.92
C PHE A 34 -2.72 21.13 -8.69
N CYS A 35 -2.80 20.74 -9.96
CA CYS A 35 -4.04 20.81 -10.70
C CYS A 35 -5.11 19.89 -10.08
N LYS A 36 -6.38 20.09 -10.46
CA LYS A 36 -7.52 19.33 -9.91
C LYS A 36 -7.31 17.81 -9.94
N ASN A 37 -6.76 17.27 -11.02
CA ASN A 37 -6.50 15.83 -11.16
C ASN A 37 -5.40 15.36 -10.23
N HIS A 38 -4.22 16.00 -10.23
CA HIS A 38 -3.11 15.61 -9.36
C HIS A 38 -3.41 15.82 -7.88
N ALA A 39 -4.19 16.85 -7.51
CA ALA A 39 -4.72 17.01 -6.16
C ALA A 39 -5.65 15.84 -5.77
N TYR A 40 -6.50 15.39 -6.69
CA TYR A 40 -7.33 14.20 -6.48
C TYR A 40 -6.48 12.93 -6.30
N GLN A 41 -5.52 12.67 -7.19
CA GLN A 41 -4.62 11.52 -7.08
C GLN A 41 -3.84 11.54 -5.76
N ARG A 42 -3.29 12.69 -5.37
CA ARG A 42 -2.59 12.86 -4.09
C ARG A 42 -3.49 12.54 -2.90
N ARG A 43 -4.73 13.03 -2.89
CA ARG A 43 -5.68 12.75 -1.80
C ARG A 43 -6.12 11.29 -1.79
N TYR A 44 -6.24 10.65 -2.95
CA TYR A 44 -6.76 9.29 -3.06
C TYR A 44 -5.68 8.21 -2.87
N TRP A 45 -4.49 8.43 -3.42
CA TRP A 45 -3.37 7.47 -3.45
C TRP A 45 -2.14 7.93 -2.67
N GLY A 46 -2.15 9.11 -2.04
CA GLY A 46 -1.02 9.62 -1.28
C GLY A 46 0.10 10.25 -2.11
N HIS A 47 0.01 10.27 -3.44
CA HIS A 47 0.98 10.92 -4.33
C HIS A 47 0.32 11.47 -5.60
N PRO A 48 0.73 12.64 -6.12
CA PRO A 48 0.08 13.24 -7.30
C PRO A 48 0.25 12.43 -8.58
N GLU A 49 1.37 11.72 -8.75
CA GLU A 49 1.64 10.83 -9.91
C GLU A 49 1.32 9.36 -9.64
N ALA A 50 0.73 9.04 -8.48
CA ALA A 50 0.33 7.67 -8.18
C ALA A 50 -0.91 7.26 -9.00
N HIS A 51 -1.02 5.96 -9.22
CA HIS A 51 -2.14 5.33 -9.90
C HIS A 51 -2.44 3.98 -9.26
N ARG A 52 -3.57 3.40 -9.66
CA ARG A 52 -3.97 2.08 -9.20
C ARG A 52 -2.97 1.02 -9.68
N ILE A 53 -2.33 0.33 -8.75
CA ILE A 53 -1.54 -0.88 -9.00
C ILE A 53 -2.49 -2.10 -9.03
N ARG A 54 -2.45 -2.87 -10.11
CA ARG A 54 -3.23 -4.10 -10.33
C ARG A 54 -2.49 -5.32 -9.81
N LYS A 55 -3.20 -6.42 -9.55
CA LYS A 55 -2.59 -7.68 -9.07
C LYS A 55 -1.55 -8.23 -10.03
N SER A 56 -1.77 -8.03 -11.33
CA SER A 56 -0.82 -8.37 -12.41
C SER A 56 0.53 -7.66 -12.28
N ASP A 57 0.56 -6.48 -11.68
CA ASP A 57 1.76 -5.64 -11.63
C ASP A 57 2.76 -6.13 -10.56
N TYR A 58 2.31 -7.01 -9.66
CA TYR A 58 3.12 -7.63 -8.61
C TYR A 58 2.84 -9.13 -8.42
N SER A 59 2.48 -9.82 -9.49
CA SER A 59 2.21 -11.27 -9.43
C SER A 59 3.46 -12.07 -9.05
N VAL A 60 4.63 -11.64 -9.54
CA VAL A 60 5.93 -12.27 -9.24
C VAL A 60 6.25 -12.16 -7.74
N GLU A 61 6.12 -10.96 -7.17
CA GLU A 61 6.37 -10.73 -5.74
C GLU A 61 5.36 -11.50 -4.89
N SER A 62 4.11 -11.57 -5.35
CA SER A 62 3.07 -12.35 -4.68
C SER A 62 3.41 -13.83 -4.60
N GLU A 63 3.94 -14.41 -5.68
CA GLU A 63 4.30 -15.83 -5.68
C GLU A 63 5.55 -16.09 -4.83
N GLN A 64 6.57 -15.24 -4.96
CA GLN A 64 7.78 -15.31 -4.12
C GLN A 64 7.44 -15.26 -2.62
N VAL A 65 6.59 -14.30 -2.22
CA VAL A 65 6.15 -14.15 -0.84
C VAL A 65 5.29 -15.32 -0.41
N ARG A 66 4.37 -15.81 -1.25
CA ARG A 66 3.57 -17.01 -0.98
C ARG A 66 4.48 -18.21 -0.68
N GLU A 67 5.46 -18.49 -1.53
CA GLU A 67 6.41 -19.59 -1.30
C GLU A 67 7.17 -19.45 0.02
N ILE A 68 7.60 -18.23 0.38
CA ILE A 68 8.32 -17.97 1.63
C ILE A 68 7.41 -18.21 2.84
N ILE A 69 6.20 -17.66 2.82
CA ILE A 69 5.24 -17.79 3.92
C ILE A 69 4.82 -19.25 4.09
N MET A 70 4.45 -19.93 3.00
CA MET A 70 3.99 -21.33 3.05
C MET A 70 5.08 -22.29 3.51
N ARG A 71 6.35 -22.06 3.12
CA ARG A 71 7.48 -22.87 3.60
C ARG A 71 7.78 -22.66 5.08
N ASN A 72 7.43 -21.50 5.63
CA ASN A 72 7.72 -21.12 7.02
C ASN A 72 6.42 -20.88 7.81
N ILE A 73 5.35 -21.62 7.50
CA ILE A 73 4.02 -21.35 8.07
C ILE A 73 4.04 -21.51 9.60
N ASP A 74 4.82 -22.45 10.12
CA ASP A 74 4.97 -22.69 11.56
C ASP A 74 5.92 -21.69 12.27
N HIS A 75 6.53 -20.76 11.53
CA HIS A 75 7.44 -19.78 12.12
C HIS A 75 6.66 -18.80 13.03
N PRO A 76 7.12 -18.54 14.27
CA PRO A 76 6.38 -17.71 15.23
C PRO A 76 6.01 -16.32 14.70
N GLY A 77 6.91 -15.67 13.96
CA GLY A 77 6.64 -14.37 13.34
C GLY A 77 5.53 -14.41 12.27
N ILE A 78 5.41 -15.50 11.51
CA ILE A 78 4.37 -15.67 10.48
C ILE A 78 3.02 -15.90 11.17
N ASN A 79 2.99 -16.77 12.18
CA ASN A 79 1.81 -17.01 13.01
C ASN A 79 1.29 -15.74 13.68
N LEU A 80 2.18 -14.88 14.22
CA LEU A 80 1.78 -13.58 14.78
C LEU A 80 1.17 -12.64 13.71
N GLY A 81 1.67 -12.69 12.48
CA GLY A 81 1.10 -11.93 11.36
C GLY A 81 -0.29 -12.43 10.96
N ILE A 82 -0.49 -13.74 10.94
CA ILE A 82 -1.79 -14.38 10.69
C ILE A 82 -2.78 -14.01 11.81
N GLU A 83 -2.37 -14.21 13.07
CA GLU A 83 -3.18 -13.90 14.25
C GLU A 83 -3.55 -12.40 14.33
N PHE A 84 -2.67 -11.51 13.87
CA PHE A 84 -2.98 -10.09 13.75
C PHE A 84 -4.20 -9.86 12.84
N PHE A 85 -4.25 -10.43 11.64
CA PHE A 85 -5.38 -10.27 10.74
C PHE A 85 -6.64 -10.95 11.27
N GLU A 86 -6.52 -12.15 11.86
CA GLU A 86 -7.65 -12.85 12.48
C GLU A 86 -8.30 -12.02 13.60
N ARG A 87 -7.48 -11.51 14.53
CA ARG A 87 -7.97 -10.67 15.63
C ARG A 87 -8.55 -9.36 15.12
N TRP A 88 -7.93 -8.74 14.12
CA TRP A 88 -8.45 -7.49 13.55
C TRP A 88 -9.82 -7.70 12.89
N MET A 89 -9.96 -8.73 12.06
CA MET A 89 -11.21 -9.11 11.40
C MET A 89 -12.31 -9.50 12.41
N LYS A 90 -11.98 -10.31 13.42
CA LYS A 90 -12.90 -10.70 14.49
C LYS A 90 -13.38 -9.52 15.34
N ARG A 91 -12.48 -8.61 15.71
CA ARG A 91 -12.87 -7.41 16.47
C ARG A 91 -13.71 -6.45 15.64
N ALA A 92 -13.45 -6.38 14.33
CA ALA A 92 -14.23 -5.57 13.40
C ALA A 92 -15.68 -6.08 13.28
N SER A 93 -15.87 -7.41 13.17
CA SER A 93 -17.22 -8.01 13.11
C SER A 93 -18.01 -7.82 14.40
N GLN A 94 -17.32 -7.69 15.54
CA GLN A 94 -17.89 -7.31 16.84
C GLN A 94 -18.14 -5.79 17.00
N ARG A 95 -17.90 -4.99 15.95
CA ARG A 95 -18.04 -3.52 15.96
C ARG A 95 -17.24 -2.82 17.06
N SER A 96 -16.05 -3.34 17.39
CA SER A 96 -15.17 -2.73 18.39
C SER A 96 -14.77 -1.30 17.98
N PRO A 97 -14.98 -0.27 18.84
CA PRO A 97 -14.68 1.13 18.50
C PRO A 97 -13.18 1.42 18.32
N HIS A 98 -12.31 0.54 18.83
CA HIS A 98 -10.85 0.64 18.69
C HIS A 98 -10.31 0.08 17.37
N VAL A 99 -11.16 -0.49 16.52
CA VAL A 99 -10.76 -1.02 15.23
C VAL A 99 -10.86 0.08 14.17
N PRO A 100 -9.81 0.36 13.40
CA PRO A 100 -9.93 1.29 12.28
C PRO A 100 -10.86 0.71 11.22
N CYS A 101 -11.84 1.53 10.80
CA CYS A 101 -12.76 1.22 9.70
C CYS A 101 -13.51 -0.12 9.90
N PRO A 102 -14.18 -0.33 11.04
CA PRO A 102 -14.72 -1.64 11.42
C PRO A 102 -15.74 -2.17 10.40
N GLU A 103 -16.53 -1.30 9.76
CA GLU A 103 -17.53 -1.70 8.76
C GLU A 103 -16.90 -2.26 7.47
N LEU A 104 -15.68 -1.86 7.14
CA LEU A 104 -14.98 -2.36 5.95
C LEU A 104 -14.24 -3.64 6.25
N ILE A 105 -13.64 -3.72 7.44
CA ILE A 105 -12.87 -4.89 7.88
C ILE A 105 -13.79 -6.05 8.27
N SER A 106 -14.96 -5.78 8.87
CA SER A 106 -15.95 -6.83 9.19
C SER A 106 -16.38 -7.60 7.94
N ARG A 107 -16.41 -6.95 6.77
CA ARG A 107 -16.78 -7.60 5.51
C ARG A 107 -15.76 -8.63 5.05
N LEU A 108 -14.49 -8.45 5.41
CA LEU A 108 -13.46 -9.46 5.15
C LEU A 108 -13.73 -10.72 5.98
N HIS A 109 -14.10 -10.52 7.26
CA HIS A 109 -14.53 -11.59 8.15
C HIS A 109 -15.78 -12.30 7.62
N ASP A 110 -16.82 -11.53 7.27
CA ASP A 110 -18.11 -12.06 6.80
C ASP A 110 -17.97 -12.83 5.48
N ALA A 111 -17.01 -12.43 4.64
CA ALA A 111 -16.68 -13.13 3.39
C ALA A 111 -15.74 -14.33 3.57
N GLY A 112 -15.31 -14.63 4.80
CA GLY A 112 -14.39 -15.75 5.09
C GLY A 112 -12.99 -15.57 4.46
N VAL A 113 -12.52 -14.32 4.35
CA VAL A 113 -11.19 -14.04 3.77
C VAL A 113 -10.10 -14.66 4.64
N SER A 114 -9.19 -15.40 4.01
CA SER A 114 -8.04 -16.02 4.67
C SER A 114 -7.03 -14.98 5.17
N SER A 115 -6.71 -15.03 6.47
CA SER A 115 -5.65 -14.22 7.07
C SER A 115 -4.27 -14.49 6.47
N VAL A 116 -4.02 -15.72 6.01
CA VAL A 116 -2.79 -16.09 5.31
C VAL A 116 -2.70 -15.34 3.97
N ASP A 117 -3.79 -15.31 3.21
CA ASP A 117 -3.81 -14.58 1.92
C ASP A 117 -3.67 -13.07 2.12
N LEU A 118 -4.25 -12.51 3.20
CA LEU A 118 -4.04 -11.10 3.56
C LEU A 118 -2.57 -10.81 3.89
N LEU A 119 -1.91 -11.68 4.65
CA LEU A 119 -0.48 -11.54 4.96
C LEU A 119 0.38 -11.61 3.70
N ILE A 120 0.11 -12.58 2.82
CA ILE A 120 0.80 -12.70 1.52
C ILE A 120 0.61 -11.42 0.70
N GLU A 121 -0.63 -10.93 0.60
CA GLU A 121 -0.95 -9.74 -0.18
C GLU A 121 -0.22 -8.50 0.34
N MET A 122 -0.22 -8.27 1.66
CA MET A 122 0.45 -7.10 2.24
C MET A 122 1.96 -7.20 2.12
N ALA A 123 2.55 -8.38 2.31
CA ALA A 123 3.98 -8.59 2.13
C ALA A 123 4.42 -8.44 0.67
N ALA A 124 3.60 -8.90 -0.29
CA ALA A 124 3.89 -8.71 -1.72
C ALA A 124 3.91 -7.23 -2.12
N ILE A 125 2.94 -6.44 -1.64
CA ILE A 125 2.91 -4.98 -1.84
C ILE A 125 4.09 -4.30 -1.16
N TRP A 126 4.49 -4.77 0.02
CA TRP A 126 5.68 -4.29 0.71
C TRP A 126 6.94 -4.53 -0.13
N VAL A 127 7.14 -5.76 -0.62
CA VAL A 127 8.28 -6.10 -1.48
C VAL A 127 8.32 -5.23 -2.74
N LEU A 128 7.17 -5.08 -3.41
CA LEU A 128 7.05 -4.19 -4.58
C LEU A 128 7.51 -2.76 -4.28
N GLY A 129 7.18 -2.24 -3.09
CA GLY A 129 7.56 -0.89 -2.66
C GLY A 129 9.05 -0.65 -2.53
N TYR A 130 9.85 -1.71 -2.32
CA TYR A 130 11.30 -1.61 -2.11
C TYR A 130 12.15 -2.05 -3.32
N GLN A 131 11.55 -2.63 -4.36
CA GLN A 131 12.27 -3.06 -5.57
C GLN A 131 12.54 -1.93 -6.60
N ASP A 132 12.30 -0.67 -6.23
CA ASP A 132 12.53 0.54 -7.04
C ASP A 132 12.12 0.43 -8.53
N ARG A 133 10.91 -0.07 -8.79
CA ARG A 133 10.37 -0.16 -10.16
C ARG A 133 9.67 1.11 -10.63
N GLY A 134 9.74 2.19 -9.86
CA GLY A 134 9.01 3.44 -10.10
C GLY A 134 7.48 3.34 -10.01
N LEU A 135 6.91 2.17 -9.67
CA LEU A 135 5.46 1.97 -9.49
C LEU A 135 4.98 2.59 -8.16
N VAL A 136 5.73 2.37 -7.08
CA VAL A 136 5.48 2.98 -5.77
C VAL A 136 6.25 4.29 -5.67
N LYS A 137 5.54 5.40 -5.86
CA LYS A 137 6.11 6.76 -5.88
C LYS A 137 6.65 7.31 -4.57
N SER A 138 6.16 6.85 -3.42
CA SER A 138 6.59 7.34 -2.10
C SER A 138 6.16 6.39 -0.99
N ASP A 139 6.74 6.56 0.20
CA ASP A 139 6.35 5.79 1.40
C ASP A 139 4.89 6.04 1.80
N LEU A 140 4.40 7.27 1.62
CA LEU A 140 3.00 7.59 1.79
C LEU A 140 2.13 6.83 0.78
N HIS A 141 2.53 6.77 -0.49
CA HIS A 141 1.81 5.99 -1.49
C HIS A 141 1.79 4.49 -1.14
N LEU A 142 2.90 3.92 -0.65
CA LEU A 142 2.93 2.55 -0.15
C LEU A 142 1.88 2.32 0.95
N THR A 143 1.77 3.25 1.90
CA THR A 143 0.78 3.20 2.98
C THR A 143 -0.65 3.19 2.42
N TYR A 144 -0.96 4.08 1.47
CA TYR A 144 -2.26 4.09 0.80
C TYR A 144 -2.53 2.81 0.02
N LEU A 145 -1.51 2.23 -0.63
CA LEU A 145 -1.64 0.99 -1.39
C LEU A 145 -2.00 -0.19 -0.49
N LEU A 146 -1.34 -0.34 0.66
CA LEU A 146 -1.65 -1.39 1.64
C LEU A 146 -3.13 -1.34 2.05
N GLY A 147 -3.60 -0.17 2.49
CA GLY A 147 -5.00 -0.01 2.87
C GLY A 147 -5.98 -0.18 1.70
N SER A 148 -5.62 0.30 0.51
CA SER A 148 -6.44 0.11 -0.70
C SER A 148 -6.56 -1.36 -1.09
N LYS A 149 -5.49 -2.16 -0.95
CA LYS A 149 -5.51 -3.59 -1.29
C LYS A 149 -6.31 -4.39 -0.29
N LEU A 150 -6.13 -4.12 0.99
CA LEU A 150 -6.91 -4.74 2.06
C LEU A 150 -8.42 -4.52 1.86
N ILE A 151 -8.85 -3.27 1.68
CA ILE A 151 -10.29 -2.97 1.60
C ILE A 151 -10.94 -3.49 0.31
N ARG A 152 -10.15 -3.61 -0.78
CA ARG A 152 -10.63 -4.11 -2.07
C ARG A 152 -10.49 -5.62 -2.23
N PHE A 153 -10.07 -6.33 -1.20
CA PHE A 153 -10.04 -7.80 -1.20
C PHE A 153 -11.45 -8.38 -1.38
N VAL A 154 -12.47 -7.69 -0.86
CA VAL A 154 -13.89 -7.95 -1.12
C VAL A 154 -14.48 -6.75 -1.89
N PRO A 155 -15.20 -6.96 -3.02
CA PRO A 155 -15.78 -5.87 -3.80
C PRO A 155 -16.63 -4.92 -2.95
N TYR A 156 -16.55 -3.61 -3.17
CA TYR A 156 -17.34 -2.60 -2.43
C TYR A 156 -17.96 -1.58 -3.39
N PRO A 157 -19.26 -1.26 -3.27
CA PRO A 157 -19.97 -0.49 -4.29
C PRO A 157 -19.77 1.03 -4.18
N VAL A 158 -18.99 1.53 -3.22
CA VAL A 158 -18.80 2.98 -3.04
C VAL A 158 -17.36 3.44 -3.17
N ASN A 159 -17.20 4.66 -3.70
CA ASN A 159 -15.93 5.35 -3.76
C ASN A 159 -15.51 5.78 -2.35
N LEU A 160 -14.57 5.03 -1.77
CA LEU A 160 -14.00 5.35 -0.47
C LEU A 160 -13.11 6.59 -0.54
N LYS A 161 -13.12 7.38 0.54
CA LYS A 161 -12.21 8.51 0.70
C LYS A 161 -10.79 8.01 0.92
N GLY A 162 -9.80 8.74 0.41
CA GLY A 162 -8.38 8.44 0.63
C GLY A 162 -7.97 8.28 2.09
N THR A 163 -8.60 9.03 3.00
CA THR A 163 -8.36 8.95 4.45
C THR A 163 -8.62 7.55 5.02
N VAL A 164 -9.53 6.78 4.42
CA VAL A 164 -9.83 5.40 4.82
C VAL A 164 -8.67 4.48 4.43
N HIS A 165 -8.18 4.60 3.18
CA HIS A 165 -7.02 3.86 2.70
C HIS A 165 -5.77 4.15 3.56
N LEU A 166 -5.54 5.43 3.86
CA LEU A 166 -4.44 5.84 4.75
C LEU A 166 -4.56 5.22 6.15
N LYS A 167 -5.74 5.29 6.79
CA LYS A 167 -5.95 4.73 8.14
C LYS A 167 -5.66 3.23 8.20
N CYS A 168 -6.23 2.45 7.27
CA CYS A 168 -5.99 1.01 7.25
C CYS A 168 -4.53 0.68 6.94
N GLY A 169 -3.92 1.38 5.99
CA GLY A 169 -2.52 1.20 5.65
C GLY A 169 -1.57 1.51 6.80
N GLN A 170 -1.81 2.62 7.51
CA GLN A 170 -1.02 2.99 8.69
C GLN A 170 -1.14 1.93 9.78
N TYR A 171 -2.35 1.43 10.04
CA TYR A 171 -2.58 0.38 11.03
C TYR A 171 -1.80 -0.91 10.72
N ILE A 172 -1.70 -1.29 9.44
CA ILE A 172 -0.87 -2.42 9.00
C ILE A 172 0.61 -2.15 9.29
N ARG A 173 1.10 -0.95 8.92
CA ARG A 173 2.51 -0.57 9.15
C ARG A 173 2.89 -0.61 10.62
N ASP A 174 2.05 -0.04 11.46
CA ASP A 174 2.33 0.10 12.90
C ASP A 174 2.35 -1.25 13.61
N ASN A 175 1.55 -2.22 13.16
CA ASN A 175 1.42 -3.52 13.84
C ASN A 175 2.31 -4.61 13.26
N ILE A 176 2.50 -4.67 11.93
CA ILE A 176 3.22 -5.76 11.27
C ILE A 176 4.34 -5.30 10.34
N GLY A 177 4.66 -4.00 10.27
CA GLY A 177 5.70 -3.48 9.37
C GLY A 177 7.08 -4.14 9.55
N VAL A 178 7.46 -4.47 10.79
CA VAL A 178 8.70 -5.19 11.08
C VAL A 178 8.70 -6.61 10.48
N LEU A 179 7.57 -7.31 10.56
CA LEU A 179 7.41 -8.63 9.93
C LEU A 179 7.52 -8.52 8.40
N LEU A 180 6.85 -7.53 7.79
CA LEU A 180 6.91 -7.31 6.34
C LEU A 180 8.35 -7.02 5.87
N MET A 181 9.11 -6.24 6.63
CA MET A 181 10.52 -5.98 6.38
C MET A 181 11.38 -7.26 6.47
N ASN A 182 11.10 -8.15 7.43
CA ASN A 182 11.81 -9.42 7.55
C ASN A 182 11.50 -10.37 6.37
N ILE A 183 10.25 -10.39 5.90
CA ILE A 183 9.85 -11.15 4.71
C ILE A 183 10.56 -10.60 3.46
N LEU A 184 10.64 -9.27 3.30
CA LEU A 184 11.40 -8.63 2.22
C LEU A 184 12.85 -9.12 2.20
N LYS A 185 13.56 -9.03 3.33
CA LYS A 185 14.95 -9.49 3.45
C LYS A 185 15.12 -10.97 3.12
N ALA A 186 14.14 -11.80 3.49
CA ALA A 186 14.14 -13.22 3.13
C ALA A 186 13.95 -13.44 1.62
N SER A 187 13.11 -12.62 0.98
CA SER A 187 12.90 -12.64 -0.47
C SER A 187 14.15 -12.23 -1.24
N GLU A 188 14.83 -11.18 -0.82
CA GLU A 188 16.09 -10.71 -1.44
C GLU A 188 17.17 -11.80 -1.40
N ARG A 189 17.37 -12.44 -0.23
CA ARG A 189 18.35 -13.54 -0.10
C ARG A 189 18.07 -14.70 -1.06
N LYS A 190 16.79 -15.01 -1.30
CA LYS A 190 16.39 -16.10 -2.20
C LYS A 190 16.70 -15.77 -3.67
N GLU A 191 16.54 -14.52 -4.08
CA GLU A 191 16.86 -14.08 -5.45
C GLU A 191 18.38 -14.02 -5.70
N VAL A 192 19.17 -13.62 -4.71
CA VAL A 192 20.65 -13.71 -4.78
C VAL A 192 21.08 -15.17 -4.99
N ASN A 193 20.58 -16.09 -4.17
CA ASN A 193 20.94 -17.51 -4.28
C ASN A 193 20.56 -18.11 -5.65
N LYS A 194 19.41 -17.74 -6.22
CA LYS A 194 19.01 -18.20 -7.57
C LYS A 194 19.96 -17.68 -8.65
N THR A 195 20.43 -16.44 -8.51
CA THR A 195 21.34 -15.81 -9.48
C THR A 195 22.71 -16.46 -9.44
N ASP A 196 23.23 -16.74 -8.25
CA ASP A 196 24.53 -17.40 -8.07
C ASP A 196 24.52 -18.82 -8.65
N VAL A 197 23.47 -19.60 -8.37
CA VAL A 197 23.32 -20.96 -8.92
C VAL A 197 23.29 -20.95 -10.45
N ARG A 198 22.59 -19.99 -11.08
CA ARG A 198 22.57 -19.85 -12.54
C ARG A 198 23.95 -19.52 -13.12
N ILE A 199 24.71 -18.64 -12.46
CA ILE A 199 26.07 -18.28 -12.89
C ILE A 199 27.00 -19.51 -12.80
N VAL A 200 26.89 -20.30 -11.73
CA VAL A 200 27.70 -21.52 -11.55
C VAL A 200 27.35 -22.57 -12.62
N MET A 201 26.06 -22.82 -12.88
CA MET A 201 25.64 -23.80 -13.88
C MET A 201 26.08 -23.44 -15.31
N ASN A 202 26.09 -22.14 -15.66
CA ASN A 202 26.55 -21.69 -16.97
C ASN A 202 28.07 -21.86 -17.15
N ARG A 203 28.87 -21.75 -16.08
CA ARG A 203 30.33 -21.93 -16.14
C ARG A 203 30.79 -23.38 -16.24
N THR A 204 29.94 -24.34 -15.86
CA THR A 204 30.25 -25.78 -15.92
C THR A 204 29.93 -26.43 -17.28
N LEU A 205 29.29 -25.68 -18.19
CA LEU A 205 28.91 -26.17 -19.51
C LEU A 205 29.85 -25.68 -20.63
N ASP A 206 30.86 -24.89 -20.27
CA ASP A 206 31.97 -24.45 -21.13
C ASP A 206 33.24 -25.28 -20.82
#